data_AF-A0A5Q6RRR4-F1
#
_entry.id   AF-A0A5Q6RRR4-F1
#
_cell.length_a   1.000
_cell.length_b   1.000
_cell.length_c   1.000
_cell.angle_alpha   90.00
_cell.angle_beta   90.00
_cell.angle_gamma   90.00
#
_symmetry.space_group_name_H-M   'P 1'
#
loop_
_entity.id
_entity.type
_entity.pdbx_description
1 polymer ?
#
loop_
_entity_poly.entity_id
_entity_poly.type
_entity_poly.pdbx_seq_one_letter_code
_entity_poly.pdbx_strand_id
1 'polypeptide(L)'
;MTGGDASRRLADRLDPLLVEAGFLAAQGGHDSALYCAAFFQIAERFPYLPQAQDPEYQQMSTACVDLTFELTPRGLLDEIQFEGYSLQRTLALIGAIDDAWLVIDAYDRHIDDVLPTLYDVLARLFAGDAVGRTTSGGTDGATIDPDLAAALDARDLRDAGRYSTFSFGLPD
;
A
#
# COMPACT_ATOMS: atom_id res chain seq x y z
N MET A 1 6.40 -21.81 -8.25
CA MET A 1 5.34 -20.93 -7.72
C MET A 1 5.17 -19.84 -8.75
N THR A 2 4.02 -19.74 -9.39
CA THR A 2 3.75 -18.65 -10.34
C THR A 2 3.43 -17.39 -9.53
N GLY A 3 3.52 -16.19 -10.13
CA GLY A 3 3.07 -14.94 -9.46
C GLY A 3 1.63 -15.07 -8.93
N GLY A 4 0.79 -15.79 -9.67
CA GLY A 4 -0.57 -16.23 -9.31
C GLY A 4 -0.74 -16.84 -7.92
N ASP A 5 0.17 -17.71 -7.52
CA ASP A 5 0.07 -18.41 -6.24
C ASP A 5 0.39 -17.49 -5.06
N ALA A 6 1.26 -16.50 -5.27
CA ALA A 6 1.73 -15.60 -4.22
C ALA A 6 0.69 -14.51 -3.91
N SER A 7 0.12 -13.87 -4.93
CA SER A 7 -0.94 -12.87 -4.72
C SER A 7 -2.18 -13.51 -4.09
N ARG A 8 -2.54 -14.75 -4.49
CA ARG A 8 -3.62 -15.49 -3.82
C ARG A 8 -3.32 -15.81 -2.36
N ARG A 9 -2.11 -16.26 -2.03
CA ARG A 9 -1.71 -16.52 -0.63
C ARG A 9 -1.74 -15.26 0.21
N LEU A 10 -1.35 -14.13 -0.37
CA LEU A 10 -1.38 -12.86 0.32
C LEU A 10 -2.83 -12.39 0.51
N ALA A 11 -3.68 -12.51 -0.52
CA ALA A 11 -5.10 -12.23 -0.40
C ALA A 11 -5.75 -13.12 0.68
N ASP A 12 -5.53 -14.43 0.67
CA ASP A 12 -6.01 -15.37 1.69
C ASP A 12 -5.56 -14.97 3.10
N ARG A 13 -4.38 -14.37 3.22
CA ARG A 13 -3.82 -13.92 4.49
C ARG A 13 -4.40 -12.58 4.94
N LEU A 14 -4.64 -11.66 4.02
CA LEU A 14 -5.16 -10.31 4.27
C LEU A 14 -6.68 -10.28 4.41
N ASP A 15 -7.39 -11.23 3.80
CA ASP A 15 -8.85 -11.31 3.80
C ASP A 15 -9.45 -11.16 5.21
N PRO A 16 -8.99 -11.92 6.22
CA PRO A 16 -9.54 -11.78 7.57
C PRO A 16 -9.37 -10.37 8.15
N LEU A 17 -8.22 -9.73 7.89
CA LEU A 17 -7.91 -8.38 8.37
C LEU A 17 -8.82 -7.34 7.70
N LEU A 18 -8.93 -7.39 6.37
CA LEU A 18 -9.68 -6.42 5.58
C LEU A 18 -11.19 -6.60 5.78
N VAL A 19 -11.66 -7.84 5.93
CA VAL A 19 -13.07 -8.12 6.25
C VAL A 19 -13.42 -7.59 7.64
N GLU A 20 -12.56 -7.76 8.65
CA GLU A 20 -12.77 -7.19 9.99
C GLU A 20 -12.73 -5.64 9.98
N ALA A 21 -11.91 -5.07 9.10
CA ALA A 21 -11.83 -3.64 8.84
C ALA A 21 -13.12 -3.09 8.16
N GLY A 22 -14.00 -3.95 7.65
CA GLY A 22 -15.30 -3.59 7.07
C GLY A 22 -15.37 -3.69 5.55
N PHE A 23 -14.32 -4.24 4.91
CA PHE A 23 -14.33 -4.53 3.48
C PHE A 23 -15.06 -5.85 3.18
N LEU A 24 -15.49 -6.00 1.94
CA LEU A 24 -15.83 -7.31 1.39
C LEU A 24 -14.54 -8.13 1.18
N ALA A 25 -14.69 -9.45 1.17
CA ALA A 25 -13.60 -10.37 0.83
C ALA A 25 -13.01 -10.02 -0.55
N ALA A 26 -11.72 -10.31 -0.71
CA ALA A 26 -10.95 -10.00 -1.90
C ALA A 26 -11.65 -10.46 -3.17
N GLN A 27 -11.72 -9.56 -4.14
CA GLN A 27 -12.14 -9.83 -5.51
C GLN A 27 -10.91 -9.59 -6.38
N GLY A 28 -10.63 -10.39 -7.41
CA GLY A 28 -9.44 -10.13 -8.21
C GLY A 28 -8.88 -11.31 -8.99
N GLY A 29 -7.73 -11.04 -9.60
CA GLY A 29 -7.03 -11.92 -10.54
C GLY A 29 -5.83 -12.63 -9.92
N HIS A 30 -4.89 -13.02 -10.78
CA HIS A 30 -3.69 -13.75 -10.36
C HIS A 30 -2.64 -12.83 -9.71
N ASP A 31 -2.73 -11.53 -9.92
CA ASP A 31 -1.71 -10.52 -9.57
C ASP A 31 -2.25 -9.39 -8.69
N SER A 32 -3.57 -9.28 -8.54
CA SER A 32 -4.23 -8.23 -7.75
C SER A 32 -5.31 -8.76 -6.83
N ALA A 33 -5.51 -8.05 -5.71
CA ALA A 33 -6.59 -8.25 -4.77
C ALA A 33 -7.28 -6.91 -4.50
N LEU A 34 -8.56 -6.84 -4.86
CA LEU A 34 -9.43 -5.69 -4.71
C LEU A 34 -10.38 -5.89 -3.51
N TYR A 35 -10.38 -4.94 -2.59
CA TYR A 35 -11.22 -4.94 -1.39
C TYR A 35 -12.16 -3.74 -1.44
N CYS A 36 -13.46 -3.96 -1.51
CA CYS A 36 -14.44 -2.87 -1.61
C CYS A 36 -15.30 -2.74 -0.37
N ALA A 37 -15.69 -1.51 -0.02
CA ALA A 37 -16.70 -1.25 1.00
C ALA A 37 -17.56 -0.03 0.60
N ALA A 38 -18.58 0.27 1.40
CA ALA A 38 -19.33 1.50 1.20
C ALA A 38 -18.42 2.70 1.48
N PHE A 39 -18.45 3.71 0.59
CA PHE A 39 -17.53 4.86 0.67
C PHE A 39 -17.56 5.53 2.04
N PHE A 40 -18.76 5.78 2.59
CA PHE A 40 -18.91 6.46 3.88
C PHE A 40 -18.24 5.70 5.03
N GLN A 41 -18.21 4.36 4.99
CA GLN A 41 -17.55 3.55 6.02
C GLN A 41 -16.03 3.66 5.92
N ILE A 42 -15.49 3.69 4.69
CA ILE A 42 -14.06 3.90 4.45
C ILE A 42 -13.67 5.31 4.89
N ALA A 43 -14.41 6.33 4.48
CA ALA A 43 -14.11 7.72 4.82
C ALA A 43 -14.19 7.97 6.34
N GLU A 44 -15.13 7.34 7.04
CA GLU A 44 -15.26 7.45 8.50
C GLU A 44 -14.13 6.72 9.24
N ARG A 45 -13.81 5.49 8.81
CA ARG A 45 -12.88 4.61 9.53
C ARG A 45 -11.42 4.85 9.15
N PHE A 46 -11.17 5.25 7.91
CA PHE A 46 -9.84 5.42 7.31
C PHE A 46 -9.71 6.80 6.61
N PRO A 47 -9.91 7.92 7.32
CA PRO A 47 -9.90 9.27 6.73
C PRO A 47 -8.53 9.70 6.15
N TYR A 48 -7.48 8.94 6.46
CA TYR A 48 -6.12 9.14 5.97
C TYR A 48 -5.82 8.40 4.67
N LEU A 49 -6.70 7.50 4.20
CA LEU A 49 -6.48 6.82 2.93
C LEU A 49 -6.77 7.77 1.75
N PRO A 50 -6.05 7.62 0.62
CA PRO A 50 -6.24 8.48 -0.56
C PRO A 50 -7.70 8.57 -1.02
N GLN A 51 -8.43 7.45 -1.03
CA GLN A 51 -9.83 7.40 -1.46
C GLN A 51 -10.74 8.26 -0.58
N ALA A 52 -10.46 8.39 0.71
CA ALA A 52 -11.24 9.23 1.61
C ALA A 52 -11.03 10.74 1.33
N GLN A 53 -9.87 11.11 0.79
CA GLN A 53 -9.48 12.50 0.53
C GLN A 53 -9.81 12.97 -0.89
N ASP A 54 -10.04 12.05 -1.82
CA ASP A 54 -10.33 12.35 -3.22
C ASP A 54 -11.79 12.82 -3.43
N PRO A 55 -12.03 14.03 -3.98
CA PRO A 55 -13.37 14.55 -4.27
C PRO A 55 -14.19 13.72 -5.27
N GLU A 56 -13.55 12.93 -6.14
CA GLU A 56 -14.23 12.05 -7.08
C GLU A 56 -14.84 10.85 -6.33
N TYR A 57 -14.06 10.22 -5.45
CA TYR A 57 -14.53 9.11 -4.61
C TYR A 57 -15.63 9.52 -3.63
N GLN A 58 -15.62 10.77 -3.15
CA GLN A 58 -16.67 11.33 -2.28
C GLN A 58 -18.07 11.34 -2.91
N GLN A 59 -18.16 11.24 -4.24
CA GLN A 59 -19.43 11.17 -4.97
C GLN A 59 -19.88 9.72 -5.22
N MET A 60 -19.05 8.73 -4.90
CA MET A 60 -19.32 7.32 -5.15
C MET A 60 -20.03 6.67 -3.95
N SER A 61 -20.86 5.65 -4.22
CA SER A 61 -21.48 4.83 -3.17
C SER A 61 -20.50 3.84 -2.53
N THR A 62 -19.44 3.49 -3.25
CA THR A 62 -18.46 2.46 -2.90
C THR A 62 -17.07 2.97 -3.22
N ALA A 63 -16.10 2.60 -2.38
CA ALA A 63 -14.69 2.75 -2.69
C ALA A 63 -14.00 1.40 -2.51
N CYS A 64 -12.94 1.18 -3.29
CA CYS A 64 -12.15 -0.03 -3.24
C CYS A 64 -10.70 0.32 -2.91
N VAL A 65 -10.01 -0.65 -2.32
CA VAL A 65 -8.57 -0.69 -2.17
C VAL A 65 -8.04 -1.78 -3.10
N ASP A 66 -7.21 -1.42 -4.07
CA ASP A 66 -6.47 -2.34 -4.92
C ASP A 66 -5.06 -2.56 -4.35
N LEU A 67 -4.74 -3.83 -4.13
CA LEU A 67 -3.42 -4.30 -3.72
C LEU A 67 -2.86 -5.19 -4.83
N THR A 68 -1.81 -4.72 -5.51
CA THR A 68 -1.12 -5.45 -6.58
C THR A 68 0.30 -5.79 -6.18
N PHE A 69 0.81 -6.91 -6.70
CA PHE A 69 2.16 -7.39 -6.40
C PHE A 69 2.81 -7.93 -7.66
N GLU A 70 4.05 -7.50 -7.92
CA GLU A 70 4.88 -8.09 -8.95
C GLU A 70 5.99 -8.93 -8.31
N LEU A 71 6.17 -10.14 -8.83
CA LEU A 71 7.29 -11.01 -8.47
C LEU A 71 8.19 -11.22 -9.68
N THR A 72 9.50 -11.20 -9.43
CA THR A 72 10.47 -11.67 -10.43
C THR A 72 10.25 -13.16 -10.73
N PRO A 73 10.76 -13.69 -11.86
CA PRO A 73 10.70 -15.12 -12.16
C PRO A 73 11.35 -16.03 -11.10
N ARG A 74 12.15 -15.46 -10.17
CA ARG A 74 12.80 -16.16 -9.06
C ARG A 74 11.99 -16.12 -7.76
N GLY A 75 10.80 -15.51 -7.76
CA GLY A 75 9.94 -15.39 -6.57
C GLY A 75 10.36 -14.27 -5.61
N LEU A 76 11.17 -13.32 -6.08
CA LEU A 76 11.53 -12.11 -5.31
C LEU A 76 10.47 -11.04 -5.50
N LEU A 77 10.15 -10.29 -4.44
CA LEU A 77 9.27 -9.12 -4.50
C LEU A 77 9.93 -8.03 -5.37
N ASP A 78 9.32 -7.75 -6.52
CA ASP A 78 9.72 -6.68 -7.44
C ASP A 78 8.93 -5.40 -7.12
N GLU A 79 7.60 -5.53 -6.97
CA GLU A 79 6.70 -4.40 -6.76
C GLU A 79 5.54 -4.75 -5.81
N ILE A 80 5.05 -3.73 -5.10
CA ILE A 80 3.82 -3.77 -4.32
C ILE A 80 3.13 -2.41 -4.44
N GLN A 81 1.91 -2.40 -4.97
CA GLN A 81 1.12 -1.17 -5.08
C GLN A 81 -0.12 -1.20 -4.20
N PHE A 82 -0.52 -0.01 -3.79
CA PHE A 82 -1.73 0.33 -3.09
C PHE A 82 -2.38 1.49 -3.85
N GLU A 83 -3.54 1.27 -4.46
CA GLU A 83 -4.24 2.30 -5.25
C GLU A 83 -3.40 2.93 -6.38
N GLY A 84 -2.61 2.12 -7.07
CA GLY A 84 -1.75 2.59 -8.16
C GLY A 84 -0.53 3.41 -7.73
N TYR A 85 -0.29 3.56 -6.42
CA TYR A 85 0.96 4.05 -5.87
C TYR A 85 1.73 2.90 -5.23
N SER A 86 3.06 3.00 -5.19
CA SER A 86 3.84 2.05 -4.41
C SER A 86 3.45 2.11 -2.92
N LEU A 87 3.36 0.95 -2.24
CA LEU A 87 2.86 0.91 -0.86
C LEU A 87 3.69 1.80 0.08
N GLN A 88 5.02 1.80 -0.08
CA GLN A 88 5.93 2.65 0.68
C GLN A 88 5.64 4.15 0.50
N ARG A 89 5.22 4.57 -0.69
CA ARG A 89 4.87 5.97 -0.97
C ARG A 89 3.58 6.34 -0.24
N THR A 90 2.56 5.49 -0.32
CA THR A 90 1.31 5.66 0.44
C THR A 90 1.57 5.76 1.94
N LEU A 91 2.41 4.88 2.49
CA LEU A 91 2.80 4.90 3.90
C LEU A 91 3.55 6.19 4.27
N ALA A 92 4.49 6.64 3.44
CA ALA A 92 5.22 7.88 3.67
C ALA A 92 4.27 9.11 3.67
N LEU A 93 3.31 9.16 2.75
CA LEU A 93 2.34 10.26 2.65
C LEU A 93 1.44 10.38 3.88
N ILE A 94 1.10 9.27 4.53
CA ILE A 94 0.32 9.26 5.78
C ILE A 94 1.19 9.36 7.05
N GLY A 95 2.50 9.60 6.89
CA GLY A 95 3.45 9.74 7.99
C GLY A 95 3.85 8.43 8.68
N ALA A 96 3.61 7.28 8.06
CA ALA A 96 4.02 5.96 8.54
C ALA A 96 5.45 5.61 8.07
N ILE A 97 6.41 6.44 8.47
CA ILE A 97 7.79 6.44 7.92
C ILE A 97 8.53 5.13 8.19
N ASP A 98 8.41 4.58 9.40
CA ASP A 98 9.07 3.31 9.74
C ASP A 98 8.50 2.16 8.91
N ASP A 99 7.19 2.15 8.70
CA ASP A 99 6.51 1.14 7.90
C ASP A 99 6.89 1.28 6.41
N ALA A 100 7.08 2.51 5.90
CA ALA A 100 7.59 2.74 4.55
C ALA A 100 8.99 2.14 4.36
N TRP A 101 9.90 2.31 5.32
CA TRP A 101 11.23 1.69 5.30
C TRP A 101 11.17 0.17 5.35
N LEU A 102 10.30 -0.41 6.18
CA LEU A 102 10.10 -1.87 6.22
C LEU A 102 9.67 -2.43 4.86
N VAL A 103 8.83 -1.70 4.11
CA VAL A 103 8.44 -2.09 2.74
C VAL A 103 9.60 -1.93 1.76
N ILE A 104 10.38 -0.84 1.86
CA ILE A 104 11.57 -0.64 1.02
C ILE A 104 12.58 -1.79 1.21
N ASP A 105 12.81 -2.21 2.46
CA ASP A 105 13.71 -3.31 2.82
C ASP A 105 13.17 -4.70 2.44
N ALA A 106 11.88 -4.80 2.09
CA ALA A 106 11.27 -6.04 1.62
C ALA A 106 11.55 -6.33 0.14
N TYR A 107 11.87 -5.31 -0.66
CA TYR A 107 12.18 -5.50 -2.08
C TYR A 107 13.39 -6.39 -2.31
N ASP A 108 13.40 -7.06 -3.46
CA ASP A 108 14.48 -7.95 -3.89
C ASP A 108 14.70 -9.17 -2.96
N ARG A 109 13.77 -9.43 -2.02
CA ARG A 109 13.76 -10.59 -1.12
C ARG A 109 12.68 -11.59 -1.53
N HIS A 110 12.86 -12.85 -1.13
CA HIS A 110 11.89 -13.90 -1.45
C HIS A 110 10.55 -13.62 -0.77
N ILE A 111 9.45 -13.80 -1.50
CA ILE A 111 8.11 -13.43 -1.03
C ILE A 111 7.76 -14.11 0.30
N ASP A 112 8.06 -15.40 0.45
CA ASP A 112 7.77 -16.14 1.68
C ASP A 112 8.47 -15.56 2.93
N ASP A 113 9.61 -14.88 2.77
CA ASP A 113 10.35 -14.27 3.88
C ASP A 113 9.79 -12.90 4.28
N VAL A 114 9.17 -12.18 3.34
CA VAL A 114 8.67 -10.82 3.56
C VAL A 114 7.17 -10.74 3.80
N LEU A 115 6.41 -11.79 3.44
CA LEU A 115 4.97 -11.87 3.68
C LEU A 115 4.57 -11.54 5.13
N PRO A 116 5.27 -12.02 6.19
CA PRO A 116 4.93 -11.64 7.56
C PRO A 116 5.07 -10.13 7.81
N THR A 117 6.14 -9.51 7.30
CA THR A 117 6.37 -8.07 7.43
C THR A 117 5.30 -7.26 6.70
N LEU A 118 4.96 -7.65 5.46
CA LEU A 118 3.91 -6.98 4.69
C LEU A 118 2.54 -7.10 5.36
N TYR A 119 2.22 -8.27 5.91
CA TYR A 119 0.99 -8.46 6.69
C TYR A 119 0.94 -7.52 7.89
N ASP A 120 2.01 -7.45 8.66
CA ASP A 120 2.08 -6.60 9.86
C ASP A 120 1.97 -5.10 9.52
N VAL A 121 2.59 -4.67 8.43
CA VAL A 121 2.47 -3.28 7.92
C VAL A 121 1.03 -2.96 7.53
N LEU A 122 0.40 -3.82 6.72
CA LEU A 122 -0.99 -3.62 6.29
C LEU A 122 -1.96 -3.70 7.47
N ALA A 123 -1.72 -4.59 8.44
CA ALA A 123 -2.51 -4.66 9.67
C ALA A 123 -2.49 -3.34 10.44
N ARG A 124 -1.31 -2.71 10.58
CA ARG A 124 -1.20 -1.41 11.24
C ARG A 124 -1.84 -0.29 10.42
N LEU A 125 -1.75 -0.36 9.09
CA LEU A 125 -2.41 0.58 8.19
C LEU A 125 -3.94 0.55 8.38
N PHE A 126 -4.55 -0.64 8.40
CA PHE A 126 -6.00 -0.80 8.54
C PHE A 126 -6.50 -0.77 10.00
N ALA A 127 -5.61 -0.82 10.99
CA ALA A 127 -5.95 -0.52 12.38
C ALA A 127 -5.97 0.99 12.69
N GLY A 128 -5.39 1.82 11.81
CA GLY A 128 -5.16 3.24 12.08
C GLY A 128 -3.91 3.54 12.90
N ASP A 129 -3.21 2.50 13.37
CA ASP A 129 -2.02 2.63 14.21
C ASP A 129 -0.80 3.14 13.43
N ALA A 130 -0.81 3.06 12.09
CA ALA A 130 0.32 3.49 11.25
C ALA A 130 0.46 5.01 11.13
N VAL A 131 -0.62 5.76 11.31
CA VAL A 131 -0.64 7.21 11.04
C VAL A 131 0.30 7.96 12.00
N GLY A 132 1.22 8.75 11.43
CA GLY A 132 2.15 9.57 12.22
C GLY A 132 3.20 8.78 13.02
N ARG A 133 3.43 7.50 12.71
CA ARG A 133 4.49 6.71 13.34
C ARG A 133 5.86 7.05 12.75
N THR A 134 6.66 7.77 13.53
CA THR A 134 8.11 7.95 13.37
C THR A 134 8.81 7.53 14.67
N THR A 135 9.78 6.62 14.63
CA THR A 135 10.58 6.34 15.82
C THR A 135 11.52 7.51 16.13
N SER A 136 11.26 8.16 17.28
CA SER A 136 12.17 8.92 18.14
C SER A 136 13.32 9.71 17.47
N GLY A 137 13.08 10.99 17.16
CA GLY A 137 14.19 11.97 17.04
C GLY A 137 14.02 13.15 16.07
N GLY A 138 12.99 13.16 15.22
CA GLY A 138 12.77 14.22 14.23
C GLY A 138 11.51 15.03 14.53
N THR A 139 11.67 16.34 14.60
CA THR A 139 10.67 17.37 14.91
C THR A 139 9.35 17.29 14.13
N ASP A 140 8.28 17.68 14.81
CA ASP A 140 6.95 17.99 14.28
C ASP A 140 6.99 18.64 12.89
N GLY A 141 6.21 18.08 11.96
CA GLY A 141 5.91 18.67 10.66
C GLY A 141 6.49 17.89 9.49
N ALA A 142 5.66 17.02 8.90
CA ALA A 142 5.52 16.65 7.48
C ALA A 142 6.70 16.87 6.51
N THR A 143 7.93 16.69 6.96
CA THR A 143 9.12 16.76 6.11
C THR A 143 9.55 15.33 5.95
N ILE A 144 9.25 14.76 4.78
CA ILE A 144 9.77 13.46 4.39
C ILE A 144 11.29 13.55 4.50
N ASP A 145 11.90 12.63 5.26
CA ASP A 145 13.34 12.50 5.37
C ASP A 145 13.97 12.52 3.96
N PRO A 146 14.96 13.38 3.66
CA PRO A 146 15.56 13.44 2.33
C PRO A 146 16.13 12.08 1.86
N ASP A 147 16.57 11.22 2.78
CA ASP A 147 17.04 9.88 2.45
C ASP A 147 15.87 8.98 2.03
N LEU A 148 14.71 9.12 2.69
CA LEU A 148 13.49 8.44 2.28
C LEU A 148 12.97 8.97 0.94
N ALA A 149 12.98 10.29 0.74
CA ALA A 149 12.58 10.89 -0.54
C ALA A 149 13.45 10.35 -1.68
N ALA A 150 14.77 10.30 -1.49
CA ALA A 150 15.69 9.72 -2.48
C ALA A 150 15.45 8.23 -2.70
N ALA A 151 15.10 7.47 -1.66
CA ALA A 151 14.79 6.04 -1.77
C ALA A 151 13.48 5.79 -2.53
N LEU A 152 12.46 6.60 -2.27
CA LEU A 152 11.18 6.59 -2.99
C LEU A 152 11.40 6.96 -4.46
N ASP A 153 12.10 8.05 -4.75
CA ASP A 153 12.39 8.48 -6.13
C ASP A 153 13.20 7.42 -6.89
N ALA A 154 14.20 6.80 -6.24
CA ALA A 154 14.99 5.74 -6.86
C ALA A 154 14.16 4.49 -7.18
N ARG A 155 13.07 4.24 -6.45
CA ARG A 155 12.13 3.15 -6.72
C ARG A 155 11.12 3.55 -7.80
N ASP A 156 10.48 4.70 -7.66
CA ASP A 156 9.52 5.20 -8.65
C ASP A 156 10.16 5.38 -10.04
N LEU A 157 11.46 5.72 -10.14
CA LEU A 157 12.18 5.75 -11.41
C LEU A 157 12.39 4.36 -12.03
N ARG A 158 12.50 3.30 -11.23
CA ARG A 158 12.52 1.91 -11.74
C ARG A 158 11.15 1.51 -12.27
N ASP A 159 10.08 1.98 -11.62
CA ASP A 159 8.70 1.63 -11.91
C ASP A 159 8.14 2.46 -13.09
N ALA A 160 8.50 3.74 -13.20
CA ALA A 160 8.10 4.65 -14.28
C ALA A 160 8.64 4.24 -15.67
N GLY A 161 9.71 3.43 -15.72
CA GLY A 161 10.18 2.79 -16.95
C GLY A 161 9.21 1.72 -17.50
N ARG A 162 8.20 1.33 -16.72
CA ARG A 162 7.24 0.26 -17.04
C ARG A 162 5.81 0.74 -17.28
N TYR A 163 5.46 1.96 -16.84
CA TYR A 163 4.08 2.48 -16.91
C TYR A 163 4.02 3.88 -17.52
N SER A 164 3.71 3.94 -18.82
CA SER A 164 3.14 5.13 -19.45
C SER A 164 1.66 5.19 -19.06
N THR A 165 1.21 6.35 -18.59
CA THR A 165 -0.18 6.75 -18.23
C THR A 165 -0.73 6.22 -16.91
N PHE A 166 -0.63 7.02 -15.84
CA PHE A 166 -1.79 7.59 -15.11
C PHE A 166 -1.27 8.79 -14.28
N SER A 167 -1.70 10.00 -14.64
CA SER A 167 -1.38 11.22 -13.90
C SER A 167 -2.54 11.54 -12.96
N PHE A 168 -2.36 11.33 -11.67
CA PHE A 168 -3.12 12.05 -10.65
C PHE A 168 -2.22 13.14 -10.08
N GLY A 169 -2.74 14.37 -10.07
CA GLY A 169 -2.01 15.53 -9.60
C GLY A 169 -1.78 15.43 -8.10
N LEU A 170 -0.50 15.37 -7.70
CA LEU A 170 -0.10 15.72 -6.35
C LEU A 170 -0.45 17.20 -6.12
N PRO A 171 -1.05 17.58 -4.99
CA PRO A 171 -1.12 18.99 -4.62
C PRO A 171 0.31 19.52 -4.37
N ASP A 172 0.60 20.68 -4.96
CA ASP A 172 1.83 21.47 -4.77
C ASP A 172 2.08 21.86 -3.30
#